data_AF-A0AAV7TT43-F1
#
_entry.id   AF-A0AAV7TT43-F1
#
_cell.length_a   1.000
_cell.length_b   1.000
_cell.length_c   1.000
_cell.angle_alpha   90.00
_cell.angle_beta   90.00
_cell.angle_gamma   90.00
#
_symmetry.space_group_name_H-M   'P 1'
#
loop_
_entity.id
_entity.type
_entity.pdbx_description
1 polymer ?
#
loop_
_entity_poly.entity_id
_entity_poly.type
_entity_poly.pdbx_seq_one_letter_code
_entity_poly.pdbx_strand_id
1 'polypeptide(L)'
;MAAQTAPSGPTTPPADPCTMEATDCILQEITTVGLRVEAMDSKISDLTVASTSIQPDITGFRETVTDLDRCLMTVEDHVATLPDQEAKLRSLRAKVIDLEDRSRRDNVSIFGITEHKECLPTGLVRYTK
;
A
#
# COMPACT_ATOMS: atom_id res chain seq x y z
N MET A 1 70.01 63.84 -47.46
CA MET A 1 70.16 63.78 -45.99
C MET A 1 68.80 63.38 -45.43
N ALA A 2 68.76 62.27 -44.71
CA ALA A 2 67.56 61.63 -44.21
C ALA A 2 67.07 62.27 -42.90
N ALA A 3 65.76 62.32 -42.69
CA ALA A 3 65.16 62.44 -41.36
C ALA A 3 63.91 61.54 -41.31
N GLN A 4 64.09 60.33 -40.77
CA GLN A 4 63.01 59.45 -40.35
C GLN A 4 62.50 59.95 -38.99
N THR A 5 61.26 60.41 -38.95
CA THR A 5 60.51 60.61 -37.71
C THR A 5 59.90 59.27 -37.28
N ALA A 6 60.32 58.77 -36.12
CA ALA A 6 59.80 57.56 -35.50
C ALA A 6 58.34 57.73 -35.02
N PRO A 7 57.48 56.71 -35.13
CA PRO A 7 56.16 56.73 -34.52
C PRO A 7 56.26 56.54 -33.01
N SER A 8 55.80 57.53 -32.25
CA SER A 8 55.60 57.47 -30.81
C SER A 8 54.60 56.35 -30.48
N GLY A 9 55.06 55.34 -29.74
CA GLY A 9 54.24 54.21 -29.28
C GLY A 9 53.11 54.65 -28.34
N PRO A 10 52.05 53.85 -28.19
CA PRO A 10 50.95 54.15 -27.28
C PRO A 10 51.49 54.14 -25.85
N THR A 11 51.54 55.31 -25.22
CA THR A 11 51.85 55.43 -23.80
C THR A 11 50.57 55.06 -23.05
N THR A 12 50.51 53.82 -22.55
CA THR A 12 49.41 53.39 -21.68
C THR A 12 49.37 54.33 -20.47
N PRO A 13 48.23 55.00 -20.19
CA PRO A 13 48.12 55.84 -19.00
C PRO A 13 48.28 54.98 -17.74
N PRO A 14 48.88 55.50 -16.65
CA PRO A 14 48.98 54.77 -15.40
C PRO A 14 47.56 54.43 -14.91
N ALA A 15 47.31 53.16 -14.60
CA ALA A 15 46.02 52.70 -14.09
C ALA A 15 45.66 53.46 -12.80
N ASP A 16 44.51 54.13 -12.79
CA ASP A 16 44.04 54.88 -11.63
C ASP A 16 43.78 53.91 -10.46
N PRO A 17 44.34 54.16 -9.25
CA PRO A 17 44.21 53.24 -8.11
C PRO A 17 42.75 52.93 -7.72
N CYS A 18 41.82 53.89 -7.91
CA CYS A 18 40.39 53.64 -7.72
C CYS A 18 39.79 52.59 -8.69
N THR A 19 40.34 52.44 -9.90
CA THR A 19 39.86 51.44 -10.86
C THR A 19 40.34 50.03 -10.52
N MET A 20 41.51 49.92 -9.88
CA MET A 20 42.03 48.65 -9.37
C MET A 20 41.18 48.13 -8.21
N GLU A 21 40.89 48.98 -7.22
CA GLU A 21 40.06 48.58 -6.06
C GLU A 21 38.63 48.15 -6.46
N ALA A 22 38.02 48.84 -7.42
CA ALA A 22 36.71 48.45 -7.96
C ALA A 22 36.76 47.09 -8.67
N THR A 23 37.85 46.80 -9.39
CA THR A 23 38.05 45.52 -10.08
C THR A 23 38.23 44.37 -9.08
N ASP A 24 38.98 44.59 -8.01
CA ASP A 24 39.18 43.61 -6.94
C ASP A 24 37.88 43.30 -6.20
N CYS A 25 37.06 44.33 -5.92
CA CYS A 25 35.75 44.16 -5.32
C CYS A 25 34.82 43.29 -6.18
N ILE A 26 34.77 43.56 -7.50
CA ILE A 26 33.98 42.76 -8.45
C ILE A 26 34.49 41.31 -8.51
N LEU A 27 35.80 41.09 -8.53
CA LEU A 27 36.39 39.74 -8.51
C LEU A 27 36.01 38.98 -7.24
N GLN A 28 35.96 39.65 -6.09
CA GLN A 28 35.52 39.05 -4.83
C GLN A 28 34.04 38.68 -4.87
N GLU A 29 33.17 39.54 -5.41
CA GLU A 29 31.75 39.23 -5.60
C GLU A 29 31.55 38.05 -6.55
N ILE A 30 32.25 38.02 -7.69
CA ILE A 30 32.20 36.92 -8.66
C ILE A 30 32.61 35.60 -7.99
N THR A 31 33.69 35.62 -7.21
CA THR A 31 34.16 34.44 -6.48
C THR A 31 33.12 33.97 -5.46
N THR A 32 32.53 34.89 -4.72
CA THR A 32 31.48 34.58 -3.74
C THR A 32 30.24 33.98 -4.40
N VAL A 33 29.82 34.53 -5.55
CA VAL A 33 28.72 33.98 -6.34
C VAL A 33 29.07 32.61 -6.88
N GLY A 34 30.28 32.40 -7.38
CA GLY A 34 30.78 31.10 -7.85
C GLY A 34 30.68 30.02 -6.78
N LEU A 35 31.18 30.30 -5.57
CA LEU A 35 31.10 29.38 -4.43
C LEU A 35 29.64 29.06 -4.05
N ARG A 36 28.74 30.04 -4.15
CA ARG A 36 27.31 29.82 -3.88
C ARG A 36 26.66 28.94 -4.94
N VAL A 37 27.04 29.09 -6.21
CA VAL A 37 26.55 28.24 -7.30
C VAL A 37 27.01 26.80 -7.10
N GLU A 38 28.30 26.57 -6.81
CA GLU A 38 28.84 25.23 -6.53
C GLU A 38 28.12 24.56 -5.33
N ALA A 39 27.86 25.33 -4.27
CA ALA A 39 27.12 24.83 -3.12
C ALA A 39 25.65 24.47 -3.46
N MET A 40 25.03 25.22 -4.37
CA MET A 40 23.68 24.90 -4.87
C MET A 40 23.69 23.65 -5.74
N ASP A 41 24.66 23.52 -6.63
CA ASP A 41 24.81 22.34 -7.50
C ASP A 41 25.00 21.06 -6.68
N SER A 42 25.82 21.11 -5.62
CA SER A 42 25.96 20.00 -4.68
C SER A 42 24.62 19.61 -4.05
N LYS A 43 23.83 20.58 -3.58
CA LYS A 43 22.51 20.30 -2.98
C LYS A 43 21.52 19.73 -3.99
N ILE A 44 21.55 20.21 -5.23
CA ILE A 44 20.72 19.68 -6.31
C ILE A 44 21.10 18.22 -6.60
N SER A 45 22.40 17.91 -6.63
CA SER A 45 22.89 16.55 -6.78
C SER A 45 22.40 15.64 -5.64
N ASP A 46 22.54 16.07 -4.39
CA ASP A 46 22.09 15.32 -3.22
C ASP A 46 20.58 15.05 -3.24
N LEU A 47 19.78 16.07 -3.59
CA LEU A 47 18.33 15.92 -3.74
C LEU A 47 17.97 14.98 -4.89
N THR A 48 18.73 14.99 -5.97
CA THR A 48 18.53 14.07 -7.11
C THR A 48 18.81 12.62 -6.69
N VAL A 49 19.88 12.39 -5.93
CA VAL A 49 20.19 11.07 -5.37
C VAL A 49 19.08 10.62 -4.41
N ALA A 50 18.65 11.47 -3.48
CA ALA A 50 17.57 11.13 -2.56
C ALA A 50 16.24 10.84 -3.29
N SER A 51 15.90 11.62 -4.32
CA SER A 51 14.70 11.40 -5.12
C SER A 51 14.76 10.06 -5.87
N THR A 52 15.91 9.72 -6.44
CA THR A 52 16.08 8.47 -7.17
C THR A 52 16.11 7.25 -6.23
N SER A 53 16.61 7.41 -5.00
CA SER A 53 16.63 6.31 -4.03
C SER A 53 15.25 5.96 -3.47
N ILE A 54 14.30 6.89 -3.42
CA ILE A 54 12.94 6.65 -2.90
C ILE A 54 12.01 6.03 -3.97
N GLN A 55 12.29 6.24 -5.25
CA GLN A 55 11.51 5.70 -6.36
C GLN A 55 11.28 4.16 -6.34
N PRO A 56 12.28 3.31 -6.02
CA PRO A 56 12.05 1.87 -5.89
C PRO A 56 11.09 1.54 -4.73
N ASP A 57 11.18 2.23 -3.60
CA ASP A 57 10.30 1.99 -2.46
C ASP A 57 8.83 2.31 -2.81
N ILE A 58 8.60 3.44 -3.49
CA ILE A 58 7.26 3.80 -3.99
C ILE A 58 6.71 2.71 -4.92
N THR A 59 7.56 2.18 -5.81
CA THR A 59 7.18 1.12 -6.74
C THR A 59 6.83 -0.17 -5.99
N GLY A 60 7.64 -0.57 -5.01
CA GLY A 60 7.40 -1.75 -4.19
C GLY A 60 6.14 -1.64 -3.32
N PHE A 61 5.86 -0.46 -2.75
CA PHE A 61 4.61 -0.24 -2.03
C PHE A 61 3.39 -0.35 -2.93
N ARG A 62 3.45 0.18 -4.16
CA ARG A 62 2.34 0.05 -5.13
C ARG A 62 2.07 -1.41 -5.51
N GLU A 63 3.12 -2.21 -5.70
CA GLU A 63 2.99 -3.65 -5.96
C GLU A 63 2.36 -4.36 -4.76
N THR A 64 2.85 -4.10 -3.55
CA THR A 64 2.29 -4.67 -2.31
C THR A 64 0.81 -4.34 -2.13
N VAL A 65 0.41 -3.09 -2.40
CA VAL A 65 -1.00 -2.67 -2.34
C VAL A 65 -1.84 -3.45 -3.35
N THR A 66 -1.33 -3.64 -4.57
CA THR A 66 -2.04 -4.40 -5.61
C THR A 66 -2.22 -5.87 -5.23
N ASP A 67 -1.19 -6.48 -4.63
CA ASP A 67 -1.27 -7.86 -4.13
C ASP A 67 -2.25 -8.01 -2.97
N LEU A 68 -2.27 -7.04 -2.04
CA LEU A 68 -3.21 -7.01 -0.94
C LEU A 68 -4.65 -6.87 -1.44
N ASP A 69 -4.89 -6.01 -2.43
CA ASP A 69 -6.21 -5.82 -3.03
C ASP A 69 -6.72 -7.12 -3.67
N ARG A 70 -5.86 -7.83 -4.42
CA ARG A 70 -6.19 -9.14 -4.99
C ARG A 70 -6.49 -10.20 -3.91
N CYS A 71 -5.70 -10.22 -2.83
CA CYS A 71 -5.96 -11.12 -1.70
C CYS A 71 -7.31 -10.81 -1.04
N LEU A 72 -7.63 -9.52 -0.88
CA LEU A 72 -8.87 -9.07 -0.29
C LEU A 72 -10.07 -9.50 -1.13
N MET A 73 -10.03 -9.30 -2.46
CA MET A 73 -11.09 -9.80 -3.36
C MET A 73 -11.30 -11.31 -3.24
N THR A 74 -10.21 -12.09 -3.14
CA THR A 74 -10.29 -13.55 -2.98
C THR A 74 -10.96 -13.95 -1.66
N VAL A 75 -10.66 -13.21 -0.57
CA VAL A 75 -11.28 -13.43 0.74
C VAL A 75 -12.76 -13.05 0.71
N GLU A 76 -13.10 -11.91 0.10
CA GLU A 76 -14.48 -11.47 -0.05
C GLU A 76 -15.33 -12.50 -0.81
N ASP A 77 -14.80 -13.04 -1.92
CA ASP A 77 -15.46 -14.11 -2.68
C ASP A 77 -15.70 -15.36 -1.82
N HIS A 78 -14.70 -15.81 -1.06
CA HIS A 78 -14.88 -16.94 -0.16
C HIS A 78 -15.95 -16.67 0.91
N VAL A 79 -15.90 -15.50 1.55
CA VAL A 79 -16.87 -15.10 2.56
C VAL A 79 -18.28 -15.03 1.98
N ALA A 80 -18.44 -14.54 0.74
CA ALA A 80 -19.72 -14.50 0.05
C ALA A 80 -20.35 -15.88 -0.17
N THR A 81 -19.55 -16.95 -0.25
CA THR A 81 -20.07 -18.32 -0.39
C THR A 81 -20.47 -19.00 0.93
N LEU A 82 -20.06 -18.47 2.09
CA LEU A 82 -20.34 -19.08 3.39
C LEU A 82 -21.84 -19.18 3.72
N PRO A 83 -22.70 -18.18 3.45
CA PRO A 83 -24.14 -18.27 3.71
C PRO A 83 -24.81 -19.44 2.97
N ASP A 84 -24.42 -19.69 1.71
CA ASP A 84 -24.94 -20.79 0.90
C ASP A 84 -24.50 -22.14 1.44
N GLN A 85 -23.24 -22.25 1.88
CA GLN A 85 -22.73 -23.47 2.53
C GLN A 85 -23.46 -23.73 3.85
N GLU A 86 -23.70 -22.69 4.65
CA GLU A 86 -24.44 -22.79 5.90
C GLU A 86 -25.89 -23.23 5.65
N ALA A 87 -26.55 -22.67 4.64
CA ALA A 87 -27.90 -23.07 4.25
C ALA A 87 -27.97 -24.55 3.83
N LYS A 88 -26.98 -25.03 3.06
CA LYS A 88 -26.86 -26.44 2.68
C LYS A 88 -26.69 -27.35 3.91
N LEU A 89 -25.84 -26.96 4.86
CA LEU A 89 -25.65 -27.70 6.11
C LEU A 89 -26.93 -27.75 6.96
N ARG A 90 -27.65 -26.63 7.09
CA ARG A 90 -28.94 -26.58 7.79
C ARG A 90 -29.96 -27.50 7.15
N SER A 91 -30.06 -27.50 5.82
CA SER A 91 -30.96 -28.39 5.07
C SER A 91 -30.61 -29.86 5.27
N LEU A 92 -29.32 -30.21 5.19
CA LEU A 92 -28.86 -31.58 5.39
C LEU A 92 -29.14 -32.07 6.81
N ARG A 93 -28.91 -31.22 7.81
CA ARG A 93 -29.23 -31.52 9.21
C ARG A 93 -30.72 -31.80 9.43
N ALA A 94 -31.60 -31.01 8.83
CA ALA A 94 -33.05 -31.25 8.91
C ALA A 94 -33.43 -32.60 8.30
N LYS A 95 -32.82 -33.00 7.17
CA LYS A 95 -33.05 -34.31 6.56
C LYS A 95 -32.57 -35.47 7.42
N VAL A 96 -31.43 -35.31 8.10
CA VAL A 96 -30.93 -36.34 9.04
C VAL A 96 -31.93 -36.56 10.16
N ILE A 97 -32.43 -35.49 10.78
CA ILE A 97 -33.44 -35.58 11.84
C ILE A 97 -34.72 -36.27 11.34
N ASP A 98 -35.23 -35.90 10.16
CA ASP A 98 -36.41 -36.56 9.58
C ASP A 98 -36.19 -38.06 9.35
N LEU A 99 -35.02 -38.44 8.81
CA LEU A 99 -34.68 -39.85 8.58
C LEU A 99 -34.54 -40.63 9.89
N GLU A 100 -33.94 -40.03 10.92
CA GLU A 100 -33.84 -40.62 12.25
C GLU A 100 -35.23 -40.85 12.87
N ASP A 101 -36.14 -39.86 12.76
CA ASP A 101 -37.50 -39.96 13.26
C ASP A 101 -38.32 -41.01 12.50
N ARG A 102 -38.17 -41.09 11.18
CA ARG A 102 -38.78 -42.14 10.35
C ARG A 102 -38.27 -43.51 10.75
N SER A 103 -36.96 -43.69 10.88
CA SER A 103 -36.36 -44.96 11.30
C SER A 103 -36.87 -45.38 12.69
N ARG A 104 -36.99 -44.44 13.63
CA ARG A 104 -37.60 -44.73 14.94
C ARG A 104 -39.04 -45.22 14.81
N ARG A 105 -39.88 -44.53 14.02
CA ARG A 105 -41.28 -44.93 13.78
C ARG A 105 -41.38 -46.29 13.09
N ASP A 106 -40.53 -46.53 12.10
CA ASP A 106 -40.50 -47.79 11.36
C ASP A 106 -40.08 -48.95 12.28
N ASN A 107 -39.09 -48.74 13.15
CA ASN A 107 -38.67 -49.73 14.14
C ASN A 107 -39.82 -50.05 15.12
N VAL A 108 -40.51 -49.03 15.64
CA VAL A 108 -41.69 -49.22 16.52
C VAL A 108 -42.77 -50.06 15.81
N SER A 109 -43.04 -49.74 14.53
CA SER A 109 -44.01 -50.46 13.69
C SER A 109 -43.62 -51.92 13.44
N ILE A 110 -42.35 -52.18 13.08
CA ILE A 110 -41.84 -53.53 12.76
C ILE A 110 -41.83 -54.43 14.00
N PHE A 111 -41.39 -53.92 15.15
CA PHE A 111 -41.30 -54.71 16.38
C PHE A 111 -42.63 -54.84 17.13
N GLY A 112 -43.71 -54.22 16.62
CA GLY A 112 -45.02 -54.27 17.27
C GLY A 112 -45.03 -53.67 18.68
N ILE A 113 -44.05 -52.81 19.00
CA ILE A 113 -43.99 -52.10 20.27
C ILE A 113 -45.12 -51.09 20.23
N THR A 114 -46.23 -51.41 20.86
CA THR A 114 -47.31 -50.44 21.05
C THR A 114 -46.82 -49.43 22.08
N GLU A 115 -46.70 -48.15 21.71
CA GLU A 115 -46.59 -47.09 22.71
C GLU A 115 -47.88 -47.11 23.55
N HIS A 116 -47.84 -47.79 24.70
CA HIS A 116 -48.96 -47.82 25.63
C HIS A 116 -49.20 -46.39 26.13
N LYS A 117 -50.27 -45.76 25.62
CA LYS A 117 -50.81 -44.52 26.19
C LYS A 117 -51.58 -44.89 27.46
N GLU A 118 -50.92 -44.79 28.59
CA GLU A 118 -51.63 -44.71 29.87
C GLU A 118 -52.18 -43.29 30.03
N CYS A 119 -53.50 -43.13 29.86
CA CYS A 119 -54.20 -41.94 30.35
C CYS A 119 -54.30 -42.08 31.87
N LEU A 120 -53.48 -41.31 32.60
CA LEU A 120 -53.66 -41.16 34.03
C LEU A 120 -55.03 -40.48 34.29
N PRO A 121 -55.69 -40.79 35.42
CA PRO A 121 -57.01 -40.22 35.77
C PRO A 121 -57.00 -38.69 35.91
N THR A 122 -55.83 -38.05 35.88
CA THR A 122 -55.62 -36.59 35.86
C THR A 122 -55.60 -35.97 34.46
N GLY A 123 -55.77 -36.75 33.38
CA GLY A 123 -55.69 -36.27 32.00
C GLY A 123 -54.26 -36.03 31.48
N LEU A 124 -53.25 -36.42 32.25
CA LEU A 124 -51.83 -36.40 31.84
C LEU A 124 -51.48 -37.70 31.10
N VAL A 125 -51.01 -37.57 29.86
CA VAL A 125 -50.51 -38.69 29.06
C VAL A 125 -49.07 -38.96 29.49
N ARG A 126 -48.80 -40.17 29.99
CA ARG A 126 -47.44 -40.63 30.29
C ARG A 126 -47.05 -41.72 29.30
N TYR A 127 -45.87 -41.59 28.70
CA TYR A 127 -45.29 -42.60 27.84
C TYR A 127 -44.30 -43.44 28.66
N THR A 128 -44.56 -44.74 28.80
CA THR A 128 -43.64 -45.69 29.44
C THR A 128 -43.12 -46.69 28.41
N LYS A 129 -41.86 -47.10 28.58
CA LYS A 129 -41.21 -48.16 27.80
C LYS A 129 -41.76 -49.53 28.13
#